data_AF-A0A443QWP6-F1
#
_entry.id   AF-A0A443QWP6-F1
#
_cell.length_a   1.000
_cell.length_b   1.000
_cell.length_c   1.000
_cell.angle_alpha   90.00
_cell.angle_beta   90.00
_cell.angle_gamma   90.00
#
_symmetry.space_group_name_H-M   'P 1'
#
loop_
_entity.id
_entity.type
_entity.pdbx_description
1 polymer ?
#
loop_
_entity_poly.entity_id
_entity_poly.type
_entity_poly.pdbx_seq_one_letter_code
_entity_poly.pdbx_strand_id
1 'polypeptide(L)'
;MLRRSEDFGYSLYNMRLDKIYSLEMSINKYQPLKGGSYIKLPKWIIDKKAIINIRNSVEKCFIWSILAALHPVENNPQRGINFPINIKKDVPKFEKLNAMSINILSCDNNETITPLY
;
A
#
# COMPACT_ATOMS: atom_id res chain seq x y z
N MET A 1 -23.30 16.18 -16.23
CA MET A 1 -23.52 17.63 -16.07
C MET A 1 -22.78 18.07 -14.82
N LEU A 2 -21.53 18.53 -14.96
CA LEU A 2 -20.75 19.07 -13.84
C LEU A 2 -21.15 20.55 -13.67
N ARG A 3 -21.72 20.90 -12.52
CA ARG A 3 -22.00 22.28 -12.14
C ARG A 3 -21.19 22.68 -10.92
N ARG A 4 -20.67 23.91 -11.05
CA ARG A 4 -20.22 24.90 -10.06
C ARG A 4 -18.94 24.59 -9.28
N SER A 5 -17.84 25.17 -9.77
CA SER A 5 -16.67 25.53 -8.96
C SER A 5 -17.00 26.78 -8.14
N GLU A 6 -16.83 26.69 -6.83
CA GLU A 6 -16.80 27.84 -5.93
C GLU A 6 -15.46 28.56 -6.06
N ASP A 7 -15.49 29.89 -5.94
CA ASP A 7 -14.41 30.81 -6.27
C ASP A 7 -13.19 30.62 -5.34
N PHE A 8 -12.04 30.24 -5.92
CA PHE A 8 -10.76 30.27 -5.23
C PHE A 8 -10.20 31.70 -5.24
N GLY A 9 -10.54 32.47 -4.22
CA GLY A 9 -9.97 33.80 -3.98
C GLY A 9 -8.62 33.71 -3.26
N TYR A 10 -7.52 34.00 -3.97
CA TYR A 10 -6.29 34.46 -3.33
C TYR A 10 -5.86 35.79 -3.94
N SER A 11 -5.86 36.81 -3.08
CA SER A 11 -5.52 38.21 -3.33
C SER A 11 -4.03 38.41 -3.64
N LEU A 12 -3.73 39.00 -4.79
CA LEU A 12 -2.74 40.08 -5.02
C LEU A 12 -2.61 40.47 -6.50
N TYR A 13 -3.14 39.65 -7.40
CA TYR A 13 -3.19 39.93 -8.83
C TYR A 13 -4.60 39.64 -9.34
N ASN A 14 -5.23 40.64 -9.95
CA ASN A 14 -6.56 40.67 -10.57
C ASN A 14 -6.67 39.77 -11.82
N MET A 15 -6.11 38.57 -11.76
CA MET A 15 -6.18 37.58 -12.82
C MET A 15 -7.52 36.85 -12.75
N ARG A 16 -8.29 36.95 -13.84
CA ARG A 16 -9.52 36.20 -14.05
C ARG A 16 -9.27 35.19 -15.17
N LEU A 17 -9.63 33.94 -14.94
CA LEU A 17 -9.67 32.93 -15.99
C LEU A 17 -10.77 33.34 -17.00
N ASP A 18 -10.36 33.68 -18.23
CA ASP A 18 -11.27 34.09 -19.29
C ASP A 18 -11.84 32.89 -20.06
N LYS A 19 -10.97 31.98 -20.53
CA LYS A 19 -11.41 30.79 -21.29
C LYS A 19 -10.43 29.61 -21.18
N ILE A 20 -11.00 28.41 -21.02
CA ILE A 20 -10.29 27.13 -21.23
C ILE A 20 -10.73 26.60 -22.59
N TYR A 21 -9.79 26.40 -23.52
CA TYR A 21 -10.10 25.91 -24.87
C TYR A 21 -10.34 24.41 -24.93
N SER A 22 -9.59 23.63 -24.13
CA SER A 22 -9.82 22.19 -23.96
C SER A 22 -9.24 21.74 -22.62
N LEU A 23 -9.87 20.71 -22.03
CA LEU A 23 -9.40 20.04 -20.83
C LEU A 23 -9.53 18.54 -21.07
N GLU A 24 -8.40 17.86 -21.18
CA GLU A 24 -8.36 16.40 -21.23
C GLU A 24 -8.01 15.87 -19.84
N MET A 25 -8.90 15.04 -19.28
CA MET A 25 -8.69 14.40 -17.98
C MET A 25 -8.74 12.90 -18.15
N SER A 26 -7.61 12.23 -17.93
CA SER A 26 -7.54 10.78 -17.86
C SER A 26 -7.79 10.33 -16.42
N ILE A 27 -9.03 9.92 -16.12
CA ILE A 27 -9.38 9.37 -14.81
C ILE A 27 -9.17 7.86 -14.87
N ASN A 28 -8.10 7.39 -14.24
CA ASN A 28 -7.93 5.96 -14.00
C ASN A 28 -8.76 5.53 -12.79
N LYS A 29 -9.49 4.42 -12.93
CA LYS A 29 -10.18 3.82 -11.78
C LYS A 29 -9.13 3.41 -10.76
N TYR A 30 -9.13 4.05 -9.60
CA TYR A 30 -8.23 3.69 -8.52
C TYR A 30 -8.58 2.27 -8.03
N GLN A 31 -7.72 1.31 -8.36
CA GLN A 31 -7.79 -0.06 -7.86
C GLN A 31 -6.83 -0.16 -6.67
N PRO A 32 -7.30 -0.11 -5.42
CA PRO A 32 -6.42 -0.29 -4.27
C PRO A 32 -5.75 -1.66 -4.34
N LEU A 33 -4.47 -1.70 -3.95
CA LEU A 33 -3.78 -2.96 -3.69
C LEU A 33 -4.61 -3.72 -2.66
N LYS A 34 -5.12 -4.88 -3.07
CA LYS A 34 -5.86 -5.77 -2.17
C LYS A 34 -4.85 -6.61 -1.40
N GLY A 35 -5.16 -6.88 -0.14
CA GLY A 35 -4.44 -7.89 0.64
C GLY A 35 -4.60 -9.25 -0.04
N GLY A 36 -3.51 -9.99 -0.14
CA GLY A 36 -3.51 -11.35 -0.68
C GLY A 36 -3.51 -12.41 0.42
N SER A 37 -3.75 -13.65 0.02
CA SER A 37 -3.31 -14.83 0.76
C SER A 37 -1.85 -15.16 0.41
N TYR A 38 -1.34 -16.27 0.94
CA TYR A 38 0.01 -16.72 0.65
C TYR A 38 0.26 -16.85 -0.85
N ILE A 39 1.33 -16.21 -1.32
CA ILE A 39 1.87 -16.37 -2.68
C ILE A 39 3.22 -17.06 -2.56
N LYS A 40 3.45 -18.06 -3.42
CA LYS A 40 4.75 -18.71 -3.49
C LYS A 40 5.77 -17.71 -4.04
N LEU A 41 6.79 -17.39 -3.25
CA LEU A 41 7.87 -16.51 -3.69
C LEU A 41 8.68 -17.15 -4.83
N PRO A 42 9.20 -16.33 -5.76
CA PRO A 42 10.14 -16.80 -6.77
C PRO A 42 11.43 -17.31 -6.13
N LYS A 43 12.10 -18.25 -6.82
CA LYS A 43 13.24 -18.99 -6.29
C LYS A 43 14.39 -18.09 -5.85
N TRP A 44 14.70 -17.03 -6.61
CA TRP A 44 15.77 -16.10 -6.30
C TRP A 44 15.57 -15.33 -4.99
N ILE A 45 14.32 -15.14 -4.53
CA ILE A 45 14.02 -14.56 -3.22
C ILE A 45 14.17 -15.61 -2.12
N ILE A 46 13.66 -16.82 -2.35
CA ILE A 46 13.73 -17.93 -1.38
C ILE A 46 15.18 -18.27 -1.07
N ASP A 47 16.02 -18.35 -2.11
CA ASP A 47 17.43 -18.74 -1.99
C ASP A 47 18.24 -17.71 -1.16
N LYS A 48 17.82 -16.44 -1.11
CA LYS A 48 18.42 -15.40 -0.26
C LYS A 48 18.15 -15.60 1.23
N LYS A 49 17.12 -16.38 1.61
CA LYS A 49 16.70 -16.64 3.00
C LYS A 49 16.48 -15.37 3.86
N ALA A 50 16.25 -14.24 3.21
CA ALA A 50 16.11 -12.93 3.87
C ALA A 50 14.66 -12.56 4.20
N ILE A 51 13.68 -13.34 3.72
CA ILE A 51 12.26 -13.02 3.84
C ILE A 51 11.51 -14.17 4.51
N ILE A 52 10.72 -13.82 5.52
CA ILE A 52 9.75 -14.74 6.14
C ILE A 52 8.45 -14.66 5.34
N ASN A 53 8.18 -15.68 4.51
CA ASN A 53 6.94 -15.76 3.73
C ASN A 53 5.83 -16.42 4.57
N ILE A 54 5.05 -15.63 5.31
CA ILE A 54 3.99 -16.18 6.16
C ILE A 54 2.90 -16.84 5.32
N ARG A 55 2.58 -18.09 5.67
CA ARG A 55 1.49 -18.86 5.09
C ARG A 55 0.17 -18.51 5.78
N ASN A 56 -0.72 -17.87 5.03
CA ASN A 56 -2.08 -17.54 5.44
C ASN A 56 -3.11 -18.00 4.40
N SER A 57 -4.24 -18.53 4.87
CA SER A 57 -5.37 -18.99 4.05
C SER A 57 -6.41 -17.90 3.75
N VAL A 58 -6.21 -16.67 4.22
CA VAL A 58 -7.15 -15.54 4.16
C VAL A 58 -6.41 -14.24 3.85
N GLU A 59 -7.09 -13.23 3.28
CA GLU A 59 -6.54 -11.91 2.88
C GLU A 59 -6.06 -11.03 4.06
N LYS A 60 -4.99 -11.47 4.75
CA LYS A 60 -4.56 -10.94 6.05
C LYS A 60 -3.04 -10.85 6.19
N CYS A 61 -2.31 -10.90 5.08
CA CYS A 61 -0.84 -10.96 5.05
C CYS A 61 -0.16 -9.80 5.79
N PHE A 62 -0.75 -8.60 5.78
CA PHE A 62 -0.18 -7.42 6.42
C PHE A 62 0.01 -7.58 7.94
N ILE A 63 -1.04 -8.03 8.64
CA ILE A 63 -0.98 -8.26 10.09
C ILE A 63 0.02 -9.35 10.42
N TRP A 64 0.03 -10.41 9.61
CA TRP A 64 0.98 -11.51 9.78
C TRP A 64 2.41 -11.04 9.70
N SER A 65 2.74 -10.18 8.75
CA SER A 65 4.08 -9.63 8.59
C SER A 65 4.50 -8.81 9.81
N ILE A 66 3.58 -8.01 10.36
CA ILE A 66 3.85 -7.22 11.56
C ILE A 66 4.03 -8.11 12.79
N LEU A 67 3.12 -9.06 13.02
CA LEU A 67 3.19 -9.96 14.17
C LEU A 67 4.46 -10.82 14.14
N ALA A 68 4.86 -11.31 12.97
CA ALA A 68 6.09 -12.08 12.81
C ALA A 68 7.34 -11.22 13.12
N ALA A 69 7.30 -9.92 12.83
CA ALA A 69 8.39 -9.00 13.15
C ALA A 69 8.41 -8.63 14.65
N LEU A 70 7.25 -8.44 15.29
CA LEU A 70 7.14 -8.09 16.70
C LEU A 70 7.38 -9.27 17.65
N HIS A 71 6.99 -10.48 17.23
CA HIS A 71 7.08 -11.71 18.01
C HIS A 71 7.79 -12.80 17.19
N PRO A 72 9.11 -12.69 17.01
CA PRO A 72 9.87 -13.69 16.26
C PRO A 72 9.80 -15.05 16.95
N VAL A 73 9.56 -16.09 16.17
CA VAL A 73 9.51 -17.49 16.63
C VAL A 73 10.60 -18.27 15.92
N GLU A 74 11.44 -18.98 16.67
CA GLU A 74 12.53 -19.80 16.11
C GLU A 74 11.98 -21.00 15.32
N ASN A 75 10.91 -21.62 15.83
CA ASN A 75 10.28 -22.79 15.26
C ASN A 75 9.09 -22.43 14.36
N ASN A 76 9.25 -22.63 13.04
CA ASN A 76 8.20 -22.41 12.03
C ASN A 76 7.64 -20.97 11.97
N PRO A 77 8.47 -19.94 11.67
CA PRO A 77 8.06 -18.53 11.63
C PRO A 77 7.00 -18.20 10.57
N GLN A 78 6.57 -19.17 9.75
CA GLN A 78 5.62 -18.97 8.64
C GLN A 78 4.14 -19.25 9.00
N ARG A 79 3.75 -19.51 10.27
CA ARG A 79 2.35 -19.81 10.65
C ARG A 79 1.59 -18.57 11.15
N GLY A 80 0.34 -18.35 10.70
CA GLY A 80 -0.53 -17.22 11.13
C GLY A 80 -1.90 -17.60 11.77
N ILE A 81 -2.59 -16.62 12.39
CA ILE A 81 -3.83 -16.68 13.24
C ILE A 81 -4.92 -15.56 12.93
N ASN A 82 -5.78 -15.69 11.93
CA ASN A 82 -7.02 -14.89 11.60
C ASN A 82 -7.37 -13.46 12.19
N PHE A 83 -7.26 -12.32 11.46
CA PHE A 83 -8.11 -11.05 11.51
C PHE A 83 -7.89 -10.07 10.29
N PRO A 84 -8.83 -9.21 9.80
CA PRO A 84 -8.61 -8.34 8.60
C PRO A 84 -8.33 -6.82 8.86
N ILE A 85 -7.59 -6.14 7.94
CA ILE A 85 -7.20 -4.68 7.93
C ILE A 85 -7.10 -4.10 6.47
N ASN A 86 -7.24 -2.77 6.28
CA ASN A 86 -7.08 -2.00 5.02
C ASN A 86 -5.80 -1.11 4.98
N ILE A 87 -4.88 -1.40 4.03
CA ILE A 87 -3.52 -0.84 3.94
C ILE A 87 -3.45 0.71 3.94
N LYS A 88 -4.12 1.41 3.01
CA LYS A 88 -3.93 2.88 2.88
C LYS A 88 -4.48 3.70 4.04
N LYS A 89 -5.52 3.20 4.70
CA LYS A 89 -6.14 3.89 5.84
C LYS A 89 -5.48 3.49 7.16
N ASP A 90 -5.12 2.21 7.28
CA ASP A 90 -4.75 1.65 8.56
C ASP A 90 -3.24 1.63 8.78
N VAL A 91 -2.39 1.62 7.75
CA VAL A 91 -0.92 1.66 7.92
C VAL A 91 -0.45 2.95 8.60
N PRO A 92 -0.79 4.17 8.12
CA PRO A 92 -0.29 5.39 8.77
C PRO A 92 -0.83 5.57 10.19
N LYS A 93 -2.05 5.07 10.44
CA LYS A 93 -2.65 5.04 11.78
C LYS A 93 -1.91 4.05 12.69
N PHE A 94 -1.59 2.87 12.17
CA PHE A 94 -0.85 1.84 12.89
C PHE A 94 0.56 2.29 13.24
N GLU A 95 1.31 2.89 12.31
CA GLU A 95 2.65 3.43 12.56
C GLU A 95 2.66 4.47 13.69
N LYS A 96 1.73 5.45 13.63
CA LYS A 96 1.59 6.47 14.67
C LYS A 96 1.24 5.90 16.05
N LEU A 97 0.37 4.89 16.09
CA LEU A 97 -0.05 4.27 17.36
C LEU A 97 1.03 3.37 17.96
N ASN A 98 1.97 2.86 17.17
CA ASN A 98 2.98 1.90 17.61
C ASN A 98 4.42 2.43 17.55
N ALA A 99 4.63 3.70 17.17
CA ALA A 99 5.96 4.32 17.01
C ALA A 99 6.92 3.48 16.13
N MET A 100 6.41 2.96 15.01
CA MET A 100 7.18 2.13 14.06
C MET A 100 7.01 2.64 12.63
N SER A 101 7.96 2.28 11.76
CA SER A 101 7.89 2.49 10.31
C SER A 101 7.77 1.16 9.57
N ILE A 102 6.90 1.11 8.57
CA ILE A 102 6.62 -0.05 7.73
C ILE A 102 6.93 0.34 6.28
N ASN A 103 7.84 -0.39 5.64
CA ASN A 103 8.12 -0.24 4.21
C ASN A 103 7.36 -1.30 3.41
N ILE A 104 6.64 -0.89 2.37
CA ILE A 104 5.93 -1.80 1.47
C ILE A 104 6.62 -1.76 0.11
N LEU A 105 7.16 -2.90 -0.31
CA LEU A 105 7.84 -3.05 -1.58
C LEU A 105 6.99 -3.89 -2.54
N SER A 106 6.97 -3.48 -3.81
CA SER A 106 6.50 -4.30 -4.93
C SER A 106 7.66 -5.05 -5.55
N CYS A 107 7.41 -6.27 -6.02
CA CYS A 107 8.32 -7.00 -6.88
C CYS A 107 7.55 -7.40 -8.14
N ASP A 108 8.05 -7.00 -9.30
CA ASP A 108 7.47 -7.41 -10.58
C ASP A 108 8.10 -8.71 -11.12
N ASN A 109 7.60 -9.17 -12.26
CA ASN A 109 8.09 -10.37 -12.94
C ASN A 109 9.51 -10.21 -13.50
N ASN A 110 9.98 -8.98 -13.68
CA ASN A 110 11.33 -8.67 -14.15
C ASN A 110 12.33 -8.55 -12.97
N GLU A 111 11.93 -9.01 -11.78
CA GLU A 111 12.73 -8.94 -10.55
C GLU A 111 13.02 -7.51 -10.08
N THR A 112 12.24 -6.53 -10.58
CA THR A 112 12.37 -5.13 -10.20
C THR A 112 11.64 -4.90 -8.89
N ILE A 113 12.38 -4.39 -7.91
CA ILE A 113 11.83 -4.02 -6.61
C ILE A 113 11.52 -2.52 -6.61
N THR A 114 10.26 -2.15 -6.34
CA THR A 114 9.81 -0.74 -6.33
C THR A 114 9.14 -0.40 -4.99
N PRO A 115 9.49 0.72 -4.33
CA PRO A 115 8.79 1.15 -3.13
C PRO A 115 7.35 1.58 -3.45
N LEU A 116 6.39 1.11 -2.63
CA LEU A 116 4.98 1.47 -2.71
C LEU A 116 4.53 2.36 -1.54
N TYR A 117 5.17 2.21 -0.39
CA TYR A 117 5.00 3.00 0.83
C TYR A 117 6.30 2.96 1.62
#